data_AF-A0AA91C4N0-F1
#
_entry.id   AF-A0AA91C4N0-F1
#
_cell.length_a   1.000
_cell.length_b   1.000
_cell.length_c   1.000
_cell.angle_alpha   90.00
_cell.angle_beta   90.00
_cell.angle_gamma   90.00
#
_symmetry.space_group_name_H-M   'P 1'
#
loop_
_entity.id
_entity.type
_entity.pdbx_description
1 polymer ?
#
loop_
_entity_poly.entity_id
_entity_poly.type
_entity_poly.pdbx_seq_one_letter_code
_entity_poly.pdbx_strand_id
1 'polypeptide(L)' 'MISRDYKERFKAEYEQLVIRYNGLNRMIENWDRGCLSFKPTCPRSTYDLQLKTMRDYIAVLEARAVMENVEL' A
#
# COMPACT_ATOMS: atom_id res chain seq x y z
N MET A 1 4.96 15.02 2.80
CA MET A 1 3.67 15.71 2.99
C MET A 1 3.94 17.11 3.56
N ILE A 2 3.91 18.16 2.74
CA ILE A 2 4.09 19.56 3.20
C ILE A 2 2.95 20.47 2.67
N SER A 3 1.99 19.93 1.90
CA SER A 3 0.87 20.72 1.40
C SER A 3 -0.05 21.18 2.55
N ARG A 4 -0.49 22.45 2.49
CA ARG A 4 -1.52 22.98 3.39
C ARG A 4 -2.92 22.52 2.97
N ASP A 5 -3.10 22.13 1.71
CA ASP A 5 -4.35 21.55 1.22
C ASP A 5 -4.50 20.10 1.72
N TYR A 6 -5.63 19.82 2.35
CA TYR A 6 -5.92 18.48 2.85
C TYR A 6 -6.14 17.47 1.72
N LYS A 7 -6.72 17.88 0.59
CA LYS A 7 -7.00 16.99 -0.55
C LYS A 7 -5.70 16.50 -1.17
N GLU A 8 -4.72 17.39 -1.32
CA GLU A 8 -3.38 17.05 -1.77
C GLU A 8 -2.66 16.09 -0.81
N ARG A 9 -2.81 16.29 0.51
CA ARG A 9 -2.26 15.35 1.49
C ARG A 9 -2.94 13.98 1.42
N PHE A 10 -4.26 13.96 1.21
CA PHE A 10 -5.05 12.73 1.07
C PHE A 10 -4.63 11.95 -0.19
N LYS A 11 -4.53 12.62 -1.34
CA LYS A 11 -4.07 12.01 -2.59
C LYS A 11 -2.65 11.46 -2.44
N ALA A 12 -1.74 12.24 -1.85
CA ALA A 12 -0.37 11.79 -1.59
C ALA A 12 -0.32 10.57 -0.65
N GLU A 13 -1.21 10.48 0.35
CA GLU A 13 -1.32 9.30 1.22
C GLU A 13 -1.72 8.05 0.43
N TYR A 14 -2.79 8.17 -0.37
CA TYR A 14 -3.28 7.09 -1.23
C TYR A 14 -2.19 6.61 -2.19
N GLU A 15 -1.56 7.52 -2.93
CA GLU A 15 -0.51 7.19 -3.89
C GLU A 15 0.70 6.50 -3.22
N GLN A 16 1.15 7.02 -2.07
CA GLN A 16 2.25 6.41 -1.33
C GLN A 16 1.91 5.00 -0.84
N LEU A 17 0.67 4.78 -0.39
CA LEU A 17 0.21 3.47 0.05
C LEU A 17 0.15 2.48 -1.12
N VAL A 18 -0.38 2.89 -2.28
CA VAL A 18 -0.42 2.07 -3.51
C VAL A 18 0.99 1.70 -3.97
N ILE A 19 1.93 2.66 -3.97
CA ILE A 19 3.34 2.40 -4.33
C ILE A 19 3.95 1.36 -3.38
N ARG A 20 3.75 1.51 -2.06
CA ARG A 20 4.25 0.55 -1.07
C ARG A 20 3.60 -0.82 -1.22
N TYR A 21 2.30 -0.88 -1.49
CA TYR A 21 1.57 -2.13 -1.73
C TYR A 21 2.15 -2.86 -2.92
N ASN A 22 2.34 -2.17 -4.05
CA ASN A 22 2.92 -2.75 -5.27
C ASN A 22 4.36 -3.23 -5.05
N GLY A 23 5.16 -2.47 -4.30
CA GLY A 23 6.52 -2.86 -3.94
C GLY A 23 6.55 -4.14 -3.09
N LEU A 24 5.69 -4.22 -2.08
CA LEU A 24 5.57 -5.39 -1.23
C LEU A 24 5.06 -6.61 -2.01
N ASN A 25 4.03 -6.43 -2.85
CA ASN A 25 3.46 -7.50 -3.67
C ASN A 25 4.51 -8.10 -4.61
N ARG A 26 5.29 -7.24 -5.29
CA ARG A 26 6.39 -7.68 -6.16
C ARG A 26 7.49 -8.43 -5.38
N MET A 27 7.84 -7.94 -4.19
CA MET A 27 8.81 -8.63 -3.34
C MET A 27 8.32 -10.02 -2.96
N ILE A 28 7.04 -10.15 -2.60
CA ILE A 28 6.39 -11.42 -2.28
C ILE A 28 6.37 -12.36 -3.49
N GLU A 29 5.99 -11.89 -4.68
CA GLU A 29 6.03 -12.70 -5.91
C GLU A 29 7.44 -13.21 -6.23
N ASN A 30 8.46 -12.38 -5.98
CA ASN A 30 9.86 -12.81 -6.12
C ASN A 30 10.26 -13.84 -5.05
N TRP A 31 9.73 -13.73 -3.84
CA TRP A 31 9.94 -14.72 -2.79
C TRP A 31 9.31 -16.06 -3.18
N ASP A 32 8.06 -16.06 -3.63
CA ASP A 32 7.33 -17.27 -4.00
C ASP A 32 7.94 -17.96 -5.23
N ARG A 33 8.60 -17.20 -6.12
CA ARG A 33 9.40 -17.74 -7.24
C ARG A 33 10.81 -18.19 -6.88
N GLY A 34 11.26 -17.98 -5.64
CA GLY A 34 12.63 -18.27 -5.22
C GLY A 34 13.69 -17.33 -5.82
N CYS A 35 13.29 -16.16 -6.33
CA CYS A 35 14.16 -15.15 -6.96
C CYS A 35 14.57 -14.03 -6.00
N LEU A 36 14.29 -14.14 -4.70
CA LEU A 36 14.62 -13.12 -3.73
C LEU A 36 16.13 -13.13 -3.42
N SER A 37 16.79 -11.97 -3.54
CA SER A 37 18.24 -11.84 -3.27
C SER A 37 18.58 -11.83 -1.78
N PHE A 38 17.59 -11.91 -0.89
CA PHE A 38 17.75 -11.91 0.55
C PHE A 38 16.77 -12.87 1.21
N LYS A 39 16.95 -13.14 2.51
CA LYS A 39 16.02 -13.92 3.32
C LYS A 39 15.23 -12.98 4.25
N PRO A 40 13.89 -12.95 4.17
CA PRO A 40 13.09 -12.17 5.10
C PRO A 40 13.19 -12.72 6.52
N THR A 41 13.20 -11.83 7.51
CA THR A 41 13.30 -12.21 8.92
C THR A 41 11.96 -12.72 9.47
N CYS A 42 10.86 -12.09 9.04
CA CYS A 42 9.51 -12.47 9.47
C CYS A 42 8.97 -13.64 8.63
N PRO A 43 8.04 -14.45 9.18
CA PRO A 43 7.33 -15.47 8.42
C PRO A 43 6.55 -14.91 7.22
N ARG A 44 6.35 -15.74 6.19
CA ARG A 44 5.61 -15.37 4.97
C ARG A 44 4.20 -14.85 5.27
N SER A 45 3.52 -15.43 6.26
CA SER A 45 2.16 -15.04 6.70
C SER A 45 2.08 -13.62 7.27
N THR A 46 3.16 -13.09 7.86
CA THR A 46 3.21 -11.70 8.32
C THR A 46 3.09 -10.74 7.14
N TYR A 47 3.75 -11.05 6.03
CA TYR A 47 3.71 -10.24 4.82
C TYR A 47 2.37 -10.37 4.07
N ASP A 48 1.71 -11.54 4.12
CA ASP A 48 0.34 -11.70 3.62
C ASP A 48 -0.64 -10.82 4.39
N LEU A 49 -0.55 -10.83 5.73
CA LEU A 49 -1.37 -9.97 6.57
C LEU A 49 -1.11 -8.48 6.27
N GLN A 50 0.15 -8.12 6.08
CA GLN A 50 0.54 -6.76 5.69
C GLN A 50 -0.07 -6.36 4.33
N LEU A 51 0.04 -7.19 3.29
CA LEU A 51 -0.59 -6.93 2.00
C LEU A 51 -2.10 -6.76 2.11
N LYS A 52 -2.77 -7.67 2.83
CA LYS A 52 -4.21 -7.60 3.05
C LYS A 52 -4.60 -6.28 3.72
N THR A 53 -3.90 -5.93 4.79
CA THR A 53 -4.18 -4.70 5.56
C THR A 53 -3.99 -3.45 4.70
N MET A 54 -2.93 -3.42 3.87
CA MET A 54 -2.70 -2.32 2.94
C MET A 54 -3.79 -2.22 1.88
N ARG A 55 -4.24 -3.35 1.32
CA ARG A 55 -5.35 -3.39 0.35
C ARG A 55 -6.66 -2.92 0.97
N ASP A 56 -6.96 -3.37 2.19
CA ASP A 56 -8.14 -2.93 2.94
C ASP A 56 -8.07 -1.41 3.19
N TYR A 57 -6.88 -0.88 3.51
CA TYR A 57 -6.72 0.56 3.72
C TYR A 57 -6.83 1.39 2.42
N ILE A 58 -6.32 0.87 1.30
CA ILE A 58 -6.53 1.47 -0.04
C ILE A 58 -8.03 1.60 -0.32
N ALA A 59 -8.80 0.52 -0.11
CA ALA A 59 -10.25 0.54 -0.33
C ALA A 59 -10.97 1.55 0.57
N VAL A 60 -10.53 1.71 1.82
CA VAL A 60 -11.04 2.76 2.72
C VAL A 60 -10.75 4.16 2.18
N LEU A 61 -9.56 4.41 1.64
CA LEU A 61 -9.21 5.71 1.05
C LEU A 61 -10.01 5.98 -0.23
N GLU A 62 -10.24 4.98 -1.08
CA GLU A 62 -11.11 5.10 -2.26
C GLU A 62 -12.55 5.45 -1.87
N ALA A 63 -13.12 4.75 -0.87
CA ALA A 63 -14.46 5.03 -0.38
C ALA A 63 -14.55 6.45 0.23
N ARG A 64 -13.55 6.85 1.02
CA ARG A 64 -13.47 8.20 1.59
C ARG A 64 -13.33 9.27 0.51
N ALA A 65 -12.58 9.04 -0.55
CA ALA A 65 -12.45 9.99 -1.65
C ALA A 65 -13.81 10.29 -2.31
N VAL A 66 -14.65 9.26 -2.49
CA VAL A 66 -16.03 9.41 -2.96
C VAL A 66 -16.87 10.23 -1.98
N MET A 67 -16.82 9.90 -0.68
CA MET A 67 -17.62 10.59 0.36
C MET A 67 -17.19 12.05 0.57
N GLU A 68 -15.90 12.33 0.48
CA GLU A 68 -15.30 13.65 0.72
C GLU A 68 -15.15 14.49 -0.57
N ASN A 69 -15.57 13.94 -1.72
CA ASN A 69 -15.45 14.55 -3.04
C ASN A 69 -13.99 15.00 -3.35
N VAL A 70 -13.07 14.06 -3.18
CA VAL A 70 -11.64 14.18 -3.48
C VAL A 70 -11.35 13.36 -4.75
N GLU A 71 -10.64 13.96 -5.70
CA GLU A 71 -10.19 13.26 -6.91
C GLU A 71 -8.86 12.55 -6.61
N LEU A 72 -8.85 11.22 -6.72
CA LEU A 72 -7.66 10.37 -6.59
C LEU A 72 -7.00 10.17 -7.94
#